data_AF-A0A655G068-F1
#
_entry.id   AF-A0A655G068-F1
#
_cell.length_a   1.000
_cell.length_b   1.000
_cell.length_c   1.000
_cell.angle_alpha   90.00
_cell.angle_beta   90.00
_cell.angle_gamma   90.00
#
_symmetry.space_group_name_H-M   'P 1'
#
loop_
_entity.id
_entity.type
_entity.pdbx_description
1 polymer ?
#
loop_
_entity_poly.entity_id
_entity_poly.type
_entity_poly.pdbx_seq_one_letter_code
_entity_poly.pdbx_strand_id
1 'polypeptide(L)' 'MLHDAQLAAAKLAAAGVPAEVRVWPGQVHDFQVAASMLPEAIRSLRQIGEYIREATG' A
#
# COMPACT_ATOMS: atom_id res chain seq x y z
N MET A 1 9.96 -6.79 -4.75
CA MET A 1 8.92 -6.59 -3.73
C MET A 1 7.48 -6.77 -4.23
N LEU A 2 7.13 -6.59 -5.53
CA LEU A 2 5.74 -6.80 -5.98
C LEU A 2 5.24 -8.24 -5.77
N HIS A 3 6.04 -9.23 -6.15
CA HIS A 3 5.71 -10.65 -5.93
C HIS A 3 5.48 -10.94 -4.45
N ASP A 4 6.33 -10.42 -3.57
CA ASP A 4 6.23 -10.63 -2.12
C ASP A 4 4.94 -10.06 -1.55
N ALA A 5 4.52 -8.87 -2.01
CA ALA A 5 3.26 -8.25 -1.60
C ALA A 5 2.05 -9.08 -2.03
N GLN A 6 2.05 -9.60 -3.26
CA GLN A 6 0.98 -10.48 -3.76
C GLN A 6 0.94 -11.81 -3.00
N LEU A 7 2.10 -12.41 -2.72
CA LEU A 7 2.21 -13.64 -1.95
C LEU A 7 1.71 -13.45 -0.51
N ALA A 8 2.06 -12.34 0.14
CA ALA A 8 1.60 -12.02 1.48
C ALA A 8 0.07 -11.87 1.53
N ALA A 9 -0.52 -11.14 0.57
CA ALA A 9 -1.97 -10.99 0.50
C ALA A 9 -2.70 -12.32 0.24
N ALA A 10 -2.16 -13.17 -0.64
CA ALA A 10 -2.72 -14.51 -0.88
C ALA A 10 -2.70 -15.36 0.41
N LYS A 11 -1.61 -15.30 1.19
CA LYS A 11 -1.51 -16.01 2.47
C LYS A 11 -2.49 -15.47 3.52
N LEU A 12 -2.64 -14.14 3.62
CA LEU A 12 -3.61 -13.51 4.52
C LEU A 12 -5.04 -13.89 4.16
N ALA A 13 -5.39 -13.85 2.87
CA ALA A 13 -6.70 -14.27 2.38
C ALA A 13 -6.99 -15.75 2.70
N ALA A 14 -6.00 -16.64 2.51
CA ALA A 14 -6.13 -18.06 2.86
C ALA A 14 -6.35 -18.29 4.38
N ALA A 15 -5.91 -17.36 5.22
CA ALA A 15 -6.14 -17.38 6.67
C ALA A 15 -7.43 -16.66 7.10
N GLY A 16 -8.25 -16.18 6.16
CA GLY A 16 -9.47 -15.42 6.45
C GLY A 16 -9.23 -13.99 6.91
N VAL A 17 -8.02 -13.45 6.74
CA VAL A 17 -7.68 -12.06 7.05
C VAL A 17 -7.97 -11.18 5.82
N PRO A 18 -8.85 -10.18 5.93
CA PRO A 18 -9.08 -9.22 4.84
C PRO A 18 -7.80 -8.45 4.53
N ALA A 19 -7.33 -8.50 3.27
CA ALA A 19 -6.15 -7.79 2.82
C ALA A 19 -6.31 -7.30 1.37
N GLU A 20 -5.88 -6.07 1.09
CA GLU A 20 -5.86 -5.48 -0.25
C GLU A 20 -4.41 -5.20 -0.67
N VAL A 21 -4.08 -5.51 -1.93
CA VAL A 21 -2.81 -5.07 -2.57
C VAL A 21 -3.11 -3.98 -3.56
N ARG A 22 -2.46 -2.83 -3.40
CA ARG A 22 -2.50 -1.76 -4.39
C ARG A 22 -1.15 -1.56 -5.05
N VAL A 23 -1.12 -1.75 -6.36
CA VAL A 23 0.08 -1.56 -7.19
C VAL A 23 0.14 -0.11 -7.66
N TRP A 24 1.31 0.52 -7.52
CA TRP A 24 1.59 1.86 -8.04
C TRP A 24 2.49 1.73 -9.28
N PRO A 25 1.94 1.87 -10.50
CA PRO A 25 2.71 1.68 -11.72
C PRO A 25 3.90 2.63 -11.83
N GLY A 26 5.06 2.10 -12.22
CA GLY A 26 6.28 2.88 -12.44
C GLY A 26 7.00 3.36 -11.17
N GLN A 27 6.50 3.02 -9.98
CA GLN A 27 7.12 3.46 -8.74
C GLN A 27 8.19 2.49 -8.24
N VAL A 28 9.29 3.04 -7.75
CA VAL A 28 10.36 2.29 -7.08
C VAL A 28 9.95 1.90 -5.67
N HIS A 29 10.69 0.97 -5.06
CA HIS A 29 10.50 0.64 -3.65
C HIS A 29 10.64 1.90 -2.79
N ASP A 30 9.71 2.06 -1.85
CA ASP A 30 9.72 3.15 -0.87
C ASP A 30 9.62 4.56 -1.46
N PHE A 31 9.02 4.71 -2.66
CA PHE A 31 8.82 6.01 -3.30
C PHE A 31 8.11 7.06 -2.42
N GLN A 32 7.41 6.63 -1.37
CA GLN A 32 6.75 7.48 -0.38
C GLN A 32 7.72 8.46 0.32
N VAL A 33 9.00 8.12 0.48
CA VAL A 33 9.99 9.02 1.09
C VAL A 33 10.25 10.28 0.25
N ALA A 34 9.93 10.22 -1.04
CA ALA A 34 10.05 11.34 -1.99
C ALA A 34 8.78 12.22 -2.02
N ALA A 35 7.98 12.25 -0.95
CA ALA A 35 6.73 13.02 -0.89
C ALA A 35 6.86 14.51 -1.25
N SER A 36 8.02 15.12 -1.03
CA SER A 36 8.27 16.53 -1.41
C SER A 36 8.48 16.74 -2.91
N MET A 37 8.73 15.68 -3.68
CA MET A 37 9.12 15.75 -5.10
C MET A 37 8.18 14.98 -6.02
N LEU A 38 7.44 14.01 -5.49
CA LEU A 38 6.68 13.04 -6.27
C LEU A 38 5.18 13.06 -5.88
N PRO A 39 4.29 13.48 -6.78
CA PRO A 39 2.85 13.51 -6.50
C PRO A 39 2.26 12.15 -6.11
N GLU A 40 2.75 11.06 -6.70
CA GLU A 40 2.37 9.69 -6.39
C GLU A 40 2.62 9.35 -4.91
N ALA A 41 3.74 9.82 -4.35
CA ALA A 41 4.08 9.59 -2.95
C ALA A 41 3.05 10.24 -2.02
N ILE A 42 2.64 11.48 -2.31
CA ILE A 42 1.57 12.17 -1.56
C ILE A 42 0.25 11.41 -1.66
N ARG A 43 -0.12 10.96 -2.88
CA ARG A 43 -1.36 10.20 -3.07
C ARG A 43 -1.33 8.86 -2.31
N SER A 44 -0.20 8.16 -2.30
CA SER A 44 -0.03 6.92 -1.54
C SER A 44 -0.16 7.15 -0.04
N LEU A 45 0.49 8.18 0.51
CA LEU A 45 0.43 8.50 1.93
C LEU A 45 -0.98 8.91 2.37
N ARG A 46 -1.69 9.69 1.54
CA ARG A 46 -3.09 10.05 1.81
C ARG A 46 -3.99 8.81 1.90
N GLN A 47 -3.84 7.88 0.97
CA GLN A 47 -4.59 6.62 0.98
C GLN A 47 -4.28 5.78 2.23
N ILE A 48 -3.01 5.70 2.66
CA ILE A 48 -2.64 5.02 3.92
C ILE A 48 -3.35 5.68 5.10
N GLY A 49 -3.39 7.02 5.13
CA GLY A 49 -4.11 7.76 6.18
C GLY A 49 -5.62 7.54 6.15
N GLU A 50 -6.23 7.42 4.96
CA GLU A 50 -7.65 7.07 4.80
C GLU A 50 -7.92 5.68 5.39
N TYR A 51 -7.13 4.67 5.02
CA TYR A 51 -7.24 3.32 5.57
C TYR A 51 -7.12 3.28 7.10
N ILE A 52 -6.15 3.98 7.68
CA ILE A 52 -5.97 4.02 9.14
C ILE A 52 -7.21 4.60 9.81
N ARG A 53 -7.73 5.73 9.31
CA ARG A 53 -8.94 6.36 9.88
C ARG A 53 -10.16 5.44 9.78
N GLU A 54 -10.33 4.74 8.67
CA GLU A 54 -11.42 3.77 8.49
C GLU A 54 -11.30 2.57 9.43
N ALA A 55 -10.07 2.11 9.73
CA ALA A 55 -9.83 0.95 10.57
C ALA A 55 -9.85 1.25 12.08
N THR A 56 -9.62 2.50 12.49
CA THR A 56 -9.45 2.86 13.91
C THR A 56 -10.37 3.98 14.42
N GLY A 57 -11.11 4.65 13.54
CA GLY A 57 -12.11 5.65 13.91
C GLY A 57 -13.43 5.02 14.28
#